data_AF-A0A961C913-F1
#
_entry.id   AF-A0A961C913-F1
#
_cell.length_a   1.000
_cell.length_b   1.000
_cell.length_c   1.000
_cell.angle_alpha   90.00
_cell.angle_beta   90.00
_cell.angle_gamma   90.00
#
_symmetry.space_group_name_H-M   'P 1'
#
loop_
_entity.id
_entity.type
_entity.pdbx_description
1 polymer ?
#
loop_
_entity_poly.entity_id
_entity_poly.type
_entity_poly.pdbx_seq_one_letter_code
_entity_poly.pdbx_strand_id
1 'polypeptide(L)'
;RWLQFGAYSPVLRTHGTLDPLIERKVWEFPNPYRQVMIDSICRRYELVPYIYSECRRGLDSGRSLVAPMYHEFPEIEQAYKAPGQYMFGSDMIVAPVVTPIGSDSMGRVRVWLPEGEWHDAALGQVVTVTNPAGEWFERRYLLGEVPVFVRSGAIIPGQRDVDRLCDTSYPNLSFTVHPGSGGRCVVYEDDGVTQGYLEGRSVELTVEHRCSSTRRQVRVLPATGAYRGWQRKRDLDVRFELEIPPRSVRVGDVEIFRDVESGRGHWSFDAENATVVIHLGSVDLRSETVITVERARRPRATGASTSNNHVFDGLPGMLRRLKRIDTATRTLLGEDNRRITAVFRALQAIPDHPDKAAETVQLVRESVPEIAEILARHAQNYRSLESLNPLAPPTNSTILDSMQALAVATRQQFC
;
A
#
# COMPACT_ATOMS: atom_id res chain seq x y z
N ARG A 1 11.76 -0.43 -11.92
CA ARG A 1 12.55 -0.56 -10.67
C ARG A 1 13.26 0.74 -10.29
N TRP A 2 14.11 1.34 -11.13
CA TRP A 2 14.81 2.60 -10.76
C TRP A 2 13.86 3.75 -10.42
N LEU A 3 12.79 3.96 -11.19
CA LEU A 3 11.82 5.03 -10.90
C LEU A 3 11.04 4.78 -9.60
N GLN A 4 10.73 3.52 -9.29
CA GLN A 4 10.12 3.13 -8.01
C GLN A 4 11.04 3.45 -6.83
N PHE A 5 12.33 3.15 -6.95
CA PHE A 5 13.34 3.59 -5.97
C PHE A 5 13.37 5.13 -5.87
N GLY A 6 13.35 5.83 -7.00
CA GLY A 6 13.36 7.29 -7.05
C GLY A 6 12.17 7.93 -6.33
N ALA A 7 10.99 7.30 -6.35
CA ALA A 7 9.80 7.81 -5.64
C ALA A 7 10.03 7.90 -4.12
N TYR A 8 10.88 7.04 -3.56
CA TYR A 8 11.27 7.00 -2.16
C TYR A 8 12.69 7.56 -1.91
N SER A 9 13.15 8.47 -2.79
CA SER A 9 14.43 9.19 -2.62
C SER A 9 14.18 10.66 -2.27
N PRO A 10 15.18 11.46 -1.83
CA PRO A 10 14.96 12.87 -1.54
C PRO A 10 14.50 13.67 -2.77
N VAL A 11 14.98 13.31 -3.97
CA VAL A 11 14.66 14.00 -5.22
C VAL A 11 14.33 12.98 -6.31
N LEU A 12 13.08 12.98 -6.79
CA LEU A 12 12.68 12.20 -7.95
C LEU A 12 13.07 12.96 -9.23
N ARG A 13 14.21 12.59 -9.82
CA ARG A 13 14.67 13.15 -11.10
C ARG A 13 15.19 12.05 -12.02
N THR A 14 14.59 11.94 -13.21
CA THR A 14 15.16 11.12 -14.29
C THR A 14 16.17 11.96 -15.07
N HIS A 15 17.37 11.40 -15.29
CA HIS A 15 18.42 12.08 -16.04
C HIS A 15 19.31 11.04 -16.75
N GLY A 16 19.99 11.47 -17.81
CA GLY A 16 20.92 10.64 -18.57
C GLY A 16 21.75 11.48 -19.53
N THR A 17 22.71 10.84 -20.20
CA THR A 17 23.51 11.47 -21.26
C THR A 17 22.64 11.82 -22.47
N LEU A 18 22.93 12.91 -23.17
CA LEU A 18 22.26 13.31 -24.42
C LEU A 18 22.58 12.30 -25.53
N ASP A 19 21.90 11.16 -25.48
CA ASP A 19 22.03 10.04 -26.39
C ASP A 19 20.62 9.66 -26.85
N PRO A 20 20.35 9.58 -28.17
CA PRO A 20 19.04 9.21 -28.70
C PRO A 20 18.57 7.80 -28.29
N LEU A 21 19.47 6.91 -27.84
CA LEU A 21 19.13 5.58 -27.33
C LEU A 21 18.65 5.60 -25.87
N ILE A 22 18.81 6.71 -25.15
CA ILE A 22 18.39 6.85 -23.75
C ILE A 22 17.03 7.54 -23.68
N GLU A 23 15.98 6.74 -23.49
CA GLU A 23 14.63 7.25 -23.25
C GLU A 23 14.38 7.55 -21.75
N ARG A 24 13.81 8.72 -21.47
CA ARG A 24 13.52 9.24 -20.12
C ARG A 24 12.05 9.61 -19.94
N LYS A 25 11.31 9.77 -21.03
CA LYS A 25 9.89 10.03 -21.07
C LYS A 25 9.15 8.75 -20.72
N VAL A 26 8.52 8.72 -19.55
CA VAL A 26 7.83 7.54 -19.04
C VAL A 26 6.72 7.04 -19.97
N TRP A 27 6.12 7.94 -20.77
CA TRP A 27 5.05 7.61 -21.71
C TRP A 27 5.50 6.85 -22.97
N GLU A 28 6.80 6.86 -23.29
CA GLU A 28 7.35 6.15 -24.46
C GLU A 28 7.58 4.66 -24.18
N PHE A 29 7.55 4.25 -22.91
CA PHE A 29 7.67 2.84 -22.54
C PHE A 29 6.37 2.09 -22.85
N PRO A 30 6.43 0.79 -23.22
CA PRO A 30 5.24 -0.02 -23.39
C PRO A 30 4.63 -0.40 -22.03
N ASN A 31 3.36 -0.78 -22.04
CA ASN A 31 2.75 -1.42 -20.88
C ASN A 31 3.33 -2.83 -20.66
N PRO A 32 3.50 -3.29 -19.42
CA PRO A 32 3.05 -2.64 -18.17
C PRO A 32 4.04 -1.60 -17.60
N TYR A 33 5.23 -1.43 -18.18
CA TYR A 33 6.30 -0.59 -17.61
C TYR A 33 5.89 0.88 -17.48
N ARG A 34 5.26 1.45 -18.52
CA ARG A 34 4.74 2.82 -18.49
C ARG A 34 3.78 3.05 -17.34
N GLN A 35 2.79 2.16 -17.15
CA GLN A 35 1.83 2.31 -16.05
C GLN A 35 2.54 2.27 -14.70
N VAL A 36 3.42 1.29 -14.47
CA VAL A 36 4.19 1.19 -13.22
C VAL A 36 5.06 2.43 -12.97
N MET A 37 5.60 3.03 -14.03
CA MET A 37 6.35 4.28 -13.92
C MET A 37 5.46 5.47 -13.53
N ILE A 38 4.30 5.60 -14.17
CA ILE A 38 3.30 6.63 -13.85
C ILE A 38 2.83 6.47 -12.40
N ASP A 39 2.45 5.26 -11.99
CA ASP A 39 2.01 4.96 -10.62
C ASP A 39 3.08 5.34 -9.59
N SER A 40 4.37 5.16 -9.91
CA SER A 40 5.48 5.57 -9.03
C SER A 40 5.57 7.09 -8.87
N ILE A 41 5.31 7.84 -9.94
CA ILE A 41 5.29 9.31 -9.91
C ILE A 41 4.06 9.81 -9.13
N CYS A 42 2.88 9.24 -9.40
CA CYS A 42 1.67 9.54 -8.66
C CYS A 42 1.87 9.26 -7.16
N ARG A 43 2.45 8.11 -6.81
CA ARG A 43 2.76 7.78 -5.42
C ARG A 43 3.70 8.78 -4.76
N ARG A 44 4.71 9.28 -5.49
CA ARG A 44 5.57 10.35 -5.00
C ARG A 44 4.78 11.61 -4.67
N TYR A 45 3.85 12.00 -5.54
CA TYR A 45 3.03 13.20 -5.36
C TYR A 45 2.07 13.04 -4.17
N GLU A 46 1.44 11.88 -4.04
CA GLU A 46 0.61 11.53 -2.88
C GLU A 46 1.38 11.66 -1.57
N LEU A 47 2.66 11.25 -1.53
CA LEU A 47 3.48 11.24 -0.32
C LEU A 47 4.12 12.59 0.03
N VAL A 48 3.92 13.66 -0.75
CA VAL A 48 4.55 14.96 -0.48
C VAL A 48 4.28 15.48 0.94
N PRO A 49 3.06 15.42 1.51
CA PRO A 49 2.84 15.84 2.89
C PRO A 49 3.74 15.11 3.91
N TYR A 50 3.93 13.79 3.78
CA TYR A 50 4.87 13.02 4.60
C TYR A 50 6.32 13.44 4.35
N ILE A 51 6.73 13.47 3.09
CA ILE A 51 8.10 13.79 2.68
C ILE A 51 8.51 15.18 3.16
N TYR A 52 7.63 16.16 2.98
CA TYR A 52 7.90 17.55 3.33
C TYR A 52 7.97 17.75 4.85
N SER A 53 7.10 17.06 5.60
CA SER A 53 7.14 17.05 7.06
C SER A 53 8.42 16.41 7.60
N GLU A 54 8.88 15.30 7.00
CA GLU A 54 10.15 14.68 7.37
C GLU A 54 11.36 15.52 6.96
N CYS A 55 11.31 16.24 5.84
CA CYS A 55 12.33 17.23 5.48
C CYS A 55 12.40 18.38 6.50
N ARG A 56 11.25 18.89 6.95
CA ARG A 56 11.21 19.89 8.03
C ARG A 56 11.82 19.33 9.32
N ARG A 57 11.44 18.13 9.72
CA ARG A 57 12.04 17.43 10.87
C ARG A 57 13.55 17.29 10.70
N GLY A 58 14.04 17.05 9.49
CA GLY A 58 15.46 16.99 9.19
C GLY A 58 16.19 18.32 9.38
N LEU A 59 15.53 19.45 9.07
CA LEU A 59 16.07 20.78 9.39
C LEU A 59 16.18 20.99 10.91
N ASP A 60 15.17 20.59 11.68
CA ASP A 60 15.12 20.84 13.12
C ASP A 60 16.01 19.88 13.94
N SER A 61 16.20 18.64 13.45
CA SER A 61 16.88 17.57 14.21
C SER A 61 18.17 17.03 13.58
N GLY A 62 18.47 17.42 12.33
CA GLY A 62 19.58 16.85 11.55
C GLY A 62 19.32 15.43 11.01
N ARG A 63 18.11 14.86 11.20
CA ARG A 63 17.74 13.54 10.70
C ARG A 63 17.39 13.58 9.21
N SER A 64 18.17 12.89 8.38
CA SER A 64 17.87 12.77 6.94
C SER A 64 16.57 12.01 6.69
N LEU A 65 15.81 12.44 5.67
CA LEU A 65 14.66 11.70 5.12
C LEU A 65 15.05 10.28 4.70
N VAL A 66 16.26 10.09 4.18
CA VAL A 66 16.78 8.76 3.86
C VAL A 66 17.94 8.49 4.80
N ALA A 67 17.78 7.48 5.67
CA ALA A 67 18.78 7.10 6.65
C ALA A 67 19.07 5.60 6.56
N PRO A 68 20.35 5.18 6.66
CA PRO A 68 20.68 3.77 6.76
C PRO A 68 20.15 3.19 8.07
N MET A 69 19.89 1.89 8.10
CA MET A 69 19.24 1.23 9.25
C MET A 69 20.00 1.45 10.57
N TYR A 70 21.34 1.47 10.53
CA TYR A 70 22.17 1.66 11.73
C TYR A 70 22.10 3.08 12.33
N HIS A 71 21.49 4.07 11.66
CA HIS A 71 21.20 5.36 12.31
C HIS A 71 20.04 5.27 13.31
N GLU A 72 19.04 4.42 13.01
CA GLU A 72 17.88 4.21 13.89
C GLU A 72 18.15 3.09 14.91
N PHE A 73 18.97 2.10 14.52
CA PHE A 73 19.29 0.93 15.33
C PHE A 73 20.81 0.76 15.50
N PRO A 74 21.52 1.73 16.12
CA PRO A 74 22.99 1.71 16.21
C PRO A 74 23.53 0.57 17.06
N GLU A 75 22.76 0.07 18.03
CA GLU A 75 23.20 -1.00 18.93
C GLU A 75 22.94 -2.41 18.38
N ILE A 76 22.39 -2.52 17.16
CA ILE A 76 22.05 -3.80 16.54
C ILE A 76 23.00 -4.06 15.37
N GLU A 77 23.89 -5.06 15.52
CA GLU A 77 24.89 -5.40 14.50
C GLU A 77 24.26 -5.71 13.13
N GLN A 78 23.08 -6.32 13.12
CA GLN A 78 22.34 -6.67 11.91
C GLN A 78 21.93 -5.44 11.09
N ALA A 79 21.71 -4.28 11.73
CA ALA A 79 21.37 -3.04 11.04
C ALA A 79 22.52 -2.54 10.13
N TYR A 80 23.77 -2.84 10.49
CA TYR A 80 24.94 -2.54 9.65
C TYR A 80 25.07 -3.49 8.45
N LYS A 81 24.35 -4.62 8.47
CA LYS A 81 24.38 -5.66 7.43
C LYS A 81 23.21 -5.54 6.43
N ALA A 82 22.48 -4.42 6.44
CA ALA A 82 21.29 -4.18 5.64
C ALA A 82 21.44 -3.08 4.56
N PRO A 83 22.36 -3.20 3.58
CA PRO A 83 22.61 -2.16 2.57
C PRO A 83 21.52 -2.05 1.49
N GLY A 84 20.65 -3.07 1.35
CA GLY A 84 19.59 -3.12 0.33
C GLY A 84 18.30 -2.41 0.73
N GLN A 85 18.29 -1.72 1.86
CA GLN A 85 17.12 -1.05 2.43
C GLN A 85 17.54 0.19 3.23
N TYR A 86 16.57 1.03 3.55
CA TYR A 86 16.79 2.23 4.35
C TYR A 86 15.51 2.67 5.06
N MET A 87 15.66 3.45 6.11
CA MET A 87 14.58 4.24 6.69
C MET A 87 14.22 5.37 5.73
N PHE A 88 12.95 5.49 5.39
CA PHE A 88 12.37 6.59 4.64
C PHE A 88 11.45 7.40 5.56
N GLY A 89 11.99 8.49 6.08
CA GLY A 89 11.45 9.20 7.23
C GLY A 89 11.46 8.30 8.46
N SER A 90 10.48 8.51 9.33
CA SER A 90 10.43 7.88 10.65
C SER A 90 9.62 6.60 10.70
N ASP A 91 8.73 6.40 9.73
CA ASP A 91 7.70 5.36 9.80
C ASP A 91 7.84 4.25 8.75
N MET A 92 8.72 4.41 7.75
CA MET A 92 8.84 3.46 6.64
C MET A 92 10.25 2.88 6.52
N ILE A 93 10.33 1.57 6.29
CA ILE A 93 11.51 0.90 5.73
C ILE A 93 11.22 0.61 4.26
N VAL A 94 12.06 1.11 3.37
CA VAL A 94 11.94 0.87 1.92
C VAL A 94 13.05 -0.07 1.48
N ALA A 95 12.69 -1.16 0.80
CA ALA A 95 13.62 -2.17 0.30
C ALA A 95 13.46 -2.34 -1.22
N PRO A 96 14.11 -1.51 -2.05
CA PRO A 96 13.93 -1.53 -3.50
C PRO A 96 14.27 -2.89 -4.12
N VAL A 97 13.44 -3.35 -5.07
CA VAL A 97 13.71 -4.56 -5.83
C VAL A 97 14.79 -4.28 -6.88
N VAL A 98 15.98 -4.82 -6.66
CA VAL A 98 17.15 -4.66 -7.55
C VAL A 98 17.55 -5.96 -8.27
N THR A 99 16.82 -7.05 -8.06
CA THR A 99 17.04 -8.32 -8.78
C THR A 99 16.17 -8.39 -10.05
N PRO A 100 16.64 -9.07 -11.12
CA PRO A 100 15.79 -9.42 -12.26
C PRO A 100 14.53 -10.19 -11.85
N ILE A 101 13.50 -10.11 -12.70
CA ILE A 101 12.26 -10.87 -12.54
C ILE A 101 12.52 -12.35 -12.86
N GLY A 102 11.98 -13.25 -12.02
CA GLY A 102 12.01 -14.70 -12.23
C GLY A 102 10.90 -15.22 -13.17
N SER A 103 10.86 -16.54 -13.37
CA SER A 103 9.82 -17.20 -14.17
C SER A 103 8.40 -17.04 -13.60
N ASP A 104 8.29 -16.80 -12.30
CA ASP A 104 7.06 -16.48 -11.57
C ASP A 104 6.64 -15.01 -11.72
N SER A 105 7.28 -14.25 -12.61
CA SER A 105 7.01 -12.84 -12.86
C SER A 105 7.24 -11.90 -11.67
N MET A 106 8.03 -12.32 -10.67
CA MET A 106 8.35 -11.55 -9.47
C MET A 106 9.86 -11.33 -9.30
N GLY A 107 10.22 -10.25 -8.61
CA GLY A 107 11.59 -10.01 -8.13
C GLY A 107 11.72 -10.41 -6.66
N ARG A 108 12.92 -10.85 -6.27
CA ARG A 108 13.24 -11.26 -4.89
C ARG A 108 13.87 -10.09 -4.14
N VAL A 109 13.49 -9.92 -2.88
CA VAL A 109 14.12 -8.98 -1.96
C VAL A 109 14.38 -9.69 -0.64
N ARG A 110 15.59 -9.47 -0.12
CA ARG A 110 15.96 -9.85 1.23
C ARG A 110 15.96 -8.58 2.09
N VAL A 111 15.10 -8.56 3.10
CA VAL A 111 14.88 -7.41 3.99
C VAL A 111 15.10 -7.84 5.43
N TRP A 112 15.76 -7.01 6.21
CA TRP A 112 15.87 -7.13 7.66
C TRP A 112 14.85 -6.21 8.32
N LEU A 113 14.07 -6.73 9.25
CA LEU A 113 13.14 -5.94 10.03
C LEU A 113 13.57 -5.98 11.51
N PRO A 114 13.65 -4.83 12.19
CA PRO A 114 13.92 -4.77 13.62
C PRO A 114 12.71 -5.28 14.41
N GLU A 115 12.91 -5.53 15.70
CA GLU A 115 11.84 -5.90 16.64
C GLU A 115 10.63 -4.95 16.53
N GLY A 116 9.44 -5.53 16.58
CA GLY A 116 8.17 -4.82 16.48
C GLY A 116 7.27 -5.40 15.39
N GLU A 117 6.19 -4.67 15.11
CA GLU A 117 5.21 -5.06 14.10
C GLU A 117 5.31 -4.10 12.90
N TRP A 118 5.37 -4.69 11.71
CA TRP A 118 5.58 -3.99 10.44
C TRP A 118 4.53 -4.41 9.43
N HIS A 119 3.88 -3.44 8.80
CA HIS A 119 2.94 -3.66 7.71
C HIS A 119 3.65 -3.51 6.37
N ASP A 120 3.81 -4.62 5.64
CA ASP A 120 4.21 -4.60 4.23
C ASP A 120 3.05 -4.00 3.41
N ALA A 121 3.14 -2.70 3.11
CA ALA A 121 2.09 -1.96 2.43
C ALA A 121 1.91 -2.38 0.96
N ALA A 122 2.91 -3.03 0.36
CA ALA A 122 2.68 -3.69 -0.91
C ALA A 122 1.80 -4.91 -0.64
N LEU A 123 2.29 -5.93 0.03
CA LEU A 123 1.59 -7.22 0.12
C LEU A 123 0.31 -7.18 0.96
N GLY A 124 0.14 -6.16 1.80
CA GLY A 124 -0.90 -6.08 2.82
C GLY A 124 -0.65 -7.08 3.95
N GLN A 125 0.60 -7.45 4.22
CA GLN A 125 0.97 -8.43 5.27
C GLN A 125 1.48 -7.72 6.52
N VAL A 126 1.05 -8.19 7.68
CA VAL A 126 1.60 -7.80 8.98
C VAL A 126 2.68 -8.80 9.37
N VAL A 127 3.89 -8.29 9.60
CA VAL A 127 5.09 -9.04 9.98
C VAL A 127 5.47 -8.66 11.40
N THR A 128 5.34 -9.62 12.32
CA THR A 128 5.73 -9.46 13.72
C THR A 128 7.12 -10.02 13.93
N VAL A 129 8.05 -9.19 14.39
CA VAL A 129 9.41 -9.55 14.75
C VAL A 129 9.53 -9.49 16.27
N THR A 130 9.85 -10.63 16.88
CA THR A 130 9.99 -10.73 18.34
C THR A 130 11.44 -10.82 18.79
N ASN A 131 12.36 -11.09 17.86
CA ASN A 131 13.78 -11.11 18.14
C ASN A 131 14.32 -9.67 18.32
N PRO A 132 14.95 -9.33 19.47
CA PRO A 132 15.57 -8.02 19.68
C PRO A 132 16.67 -7.67 18.68
N ALA A 133 17.33 -8.66 18.07
CA ALA A 133 18.32 -8.45 17.01
C ALA A 133 17.69 -8.24 15.62
N GLY A 134 16.36 -8.23 15.55
CA GLY A 134 15.59 -8.25 14.30
C GLY A 134 15.68 -9.58 13.55
N GLU A 135 14.96 -9.67 12.43
CA GLU A 135 14.86 -10.88 11.62
C GLU A 135 15.01 -10.58 10.13
N TRP A 136 15.60 -11.53 9.40
CA TRP A 136 15.75 -11.47 7.95
C TRP A 136 14.62 -12.21 7.26
N PHE A 137 14.05 -11.59 6.25
CA PHE A 137 12.95 -12.12 5.47
C PHE A 137 13.30 -12.12 3.99
N GLU A 138 13.03 -13.25 3.33
CA GLU A 138 12.97 -13.30 1.88
C GLU A 138 11.54 -13.09 1.42
N ARG A 139 11.35 -12.18 0.47
CA ARG A 139 10.04 -11.78 -0.05
C ARG A 139 10.08 -11.69 -1.56
N ARG A 140 8.91 -11.84 -2.19
CA ARG A 140 8.73 -11.75 -3.64
C ARG A 140 7.66 -10.73 -3.98
N TYR A 141 7.93 -9.92 -5.00
CA TYR A 141 7.09 -8.79 -5.39
C TYR A 141 6.93 -8.74 -6.91
N LEU A 142 5.70 -8.48 -7.37
CA LEU A 142 5.39 -8.18 -8.76
C LEU A 142 6.09 -6.90 -9.22
N LEU A 143 6.14 -6.67 -10.54
CA LEU A 143 6.76 -5.47 -11.11
C LEU A 143 6.17 -4.17 -10.55
N GLY A 144 4.85 -4.12 -10.33
CA GLY A 144 4.15 -2.94 -9.78
C GLY A 144 4.24 -2.80 -8.26
N GLU A 145 4.76 -3.81 -7.55
CA GLU A 145 4.85 -3.80 -6.09
C GLU A 145 6.21 -3.25 -5.63
N VAL A 146 6.17 -2.28 -4.72
CA VAL A 146 7.35 -1.66 -4.10
C VAL A 146 7.37 -2.06 -2.62
N PRO A 147 8.42 -2.75 -2.14
CA PRO A 147 8.49 -3.18 -0.75
C PRO A 147 8.66 -1.97 0.17
N VAL A 148 7.59 -1.66 0.90
CA VAL A 148 7.55 -0.59 1.90
C VAL A 148 6.91 -1.17 3.15
N PHE A 149 7.73 -1.30 4.19
CA PHE A 149 7.29 -1.77 5.50
C PHE A 149 7.02 -0.57 6.37
N VAL A 150 5.75 -0.34 6.67
CA VAL A 150 5.32 0.77 7.51
C VAL A 150 5.18 0.27 8.94
N ARG A 151 5.68 1.03 9.91
CA ARG A 151 5.54 0.69 11.32
C ARG A 151 4.06 0.57 11.69
N SER A 152 3.70 -0.49 12.43
CA SER A 152 2.33 -0.65 12.89
C SER A 152 1.88 0.53 13.75
N GLY A 153 0.65 1.00 13.50
CA GLY A 153 0.02 2.13 14.16
C GLY A 153 0.33 3.49 13.53
N ALA A 154 1.32 3.56 12.63
CA ALA A 154 1.71 4.80 11.97
C ALA A 154 0.57 5.40 11.15
N ILE A 155 0.56 6.73 11.08
CA ILE A 155 -0.33 7.51 10.25
C ILE A 155 0.54 8.17 9.19
N ILE A 156 0.33 7.82 7.92
CA ILE A 156 1.07 8.39 6.81
C ILE A 156 0.21 9.50 6.19
N PRO A 157 0.59 10.77 6.37
CA PRO A 157 -0.08 11.87 5.69
C PRO A 157 0.26 11.84 4.20
N GLY A 158 -0.77 12.04 3.38
CA GLY A 158 -0.65 12.14 1.93
C GLY A 158 -1.72 13.04 1.35
N GLN A 159 -1.89 13.00 0.04
CA GLN A 159 -2.88 13.80 -0.66
C GLN A 159 -3.43 13.07 -1.89
N ARG A 160 -4.64 13.41 -2.31
CA ARG A 160 -5.32 12.84 -3.48
C ARG A 160 -5.45 13.83 -4.63
N ASP A 161 -5.70 13.29 -5.82
CA ASP A 161 -6.07 14.04 -7.02
C ASP A 161 -5.06 15.16 -7.35
N VAL A 162 -3.76 14.80 -7.35
CA VAL A 162 -2.66 15.76 -7.49
C VAL A 162 -1.98 15.61 -8.84
N ASP A 163 -2.25 16.57 -9.71
CA ASP A 163 -1.55 16.66 -11.01
C ASP A 163 -0.26 17.49 -10.91
N ARG A 164 -0.21 18.47 -10.00
CA ARG A 164 0.90 19.43 -9.83
C ARG A 164 1.07 19.84 -8.38
N LEU A 165 2.28 20.23 -8.00
CA LEU A 165 2.64 20.68 -6.64
C LEU A 165 2.77 22.20 -6.55
N CYS A 166 1.90 22.94 -7.22
CA CYS A 166 1.94 24.41 -7.26
C CYS A 166 0.98 25.08 -6.27
N ASP A 167 0.15 24.30 -5.59
CA ASP A 167 -0.80 24.82 -4.63
C ASP A 167 -0.08 25.26 -3.36
N THR A 168 -0.60 26.32 -2.74
CA THR A 168 -0.07 26.88 -1.48
C THR A 168 -0.45 26.05 -0.25
N SER A 169 -1.22 24.97 -0.42
CA SER A 169 -1.71 24.06 0.62
C SER A 169 -2.05 22.73 -0.03
N TYR A 170 -2.23 21.66 0.75
CA TYR A 170 -2.76 20.39 0.24
C TYR A 170 -4.29 20.42 0.21
N PRO A 171 -4.98 20.58 -0.93
CA PRO A 171 -6.44 20.77 -0.95
C PRO A 171 -7.22 19.49 -0.59
N ASN A 172 -6.66 18.33 -0.91
CA ASN A 172 -7.25 17.01 -0.67
C ASN A 172 -6.35 16.18 0.25
N LEU A 173 -6.25 16.59 1.52
CA LEU A 173 -5.36 15.94 2.48
C LEU A 173 -5.90 14.56 2.86
N SER A 174 -5.05 13.56 2.95
CA SER A 174 -5.42 12.21 3.34
C SER A 174 -4.51 11.65 4.43
N PHE A 175 -5.05 10.81 5.30
CA PHE A 175 -4.28 10.13 6.34
C PHE A 175 -4.48 8.62 6.22
N THR A 176 -3.41 7.90 5.87
CA THR A 176 -3.43 6.44 5.81
C THR A 176 -2.96 5.87 7.14
N VAL A 177 -3.88 5.23 7.87
CA VAL A 177 -3.66 4.64 9.18
C VAL A 177 -3.35 3.16 9.04
N HIS A 178 -2.12 2.78 9.33
CA HIS A 178 -1.67 1.39 9.27
C HIS A 178 -2.13 0.59 10.50
N PRO A 179 -2.30 -0.75 10.36
CA PRO A 179 -2.72 -1.62 11.47
C PRO A 179 -1.85 -1.42 12.70
N GLY A 180 -2.43 -1.42 13.90
CA GLY A 180 -1.70 -1.24 15.16
C GLY A 180 -2.52 -0.58 16.26
N SER A 181 -1.96 -0.50 17.46
CA SER A 181 -2.66 -0.01 18.68
C SER A 181 -2.80 1.51 18.76
N GLY A 182 -1.93 2.25 18.09
CA GLY A 182 -2.00 3.71 18.02
C GLY A 182 -0.76 4.33 17.40
N GLY A 183 -0.83 5.63 17.11
CA GLY A 183 0.25 6.39 16.53
C GLY A 183 -0.05 7.88 16.51
N ARG A 184 0.95 8.68 16.13
CA ARG A 184 0.83 10.12 16.00
C ARG A 184 1.67 10.57 14.81
N CYS A 185 1.14 11.46 14.00
CA CYS A 185 1.91 12.18 12.98
C CYS A 185 1.72 13.68 13.12
N VAL A 186 2.69 14.44 12.62
CA VAL A 186 2.60 15.90 12.49
C VAL A 186 2.81 16.24 11.03
N VAL A 187 1.85 16.94 10.44
CA VAL A 187 1.97 17.49 9.09
C VAL A 187 2.46 18.92 9.22
N TYR A 188 3.54 19.24 8.52
CA TYR A 188 4.09 20.57 8.43
C TYR A 188 3.77 21.18 7.06
N GLU A 189 3.33 22.43 7.05
CA GLU A 189 3.06 23.22 5.85
C GLU A 189 3.67 24.62 5.98
N ASP A 190 4.25 25.14 4.90
CA ASP A 190 4.55 26.55 4.72
C ASP A 190 4.24 26.95 3.26
N ASP A 191 4.67 28.12 2.81
CA ASP A 191 4.38 28.57 1.44
C ASP A 191 5.19 27.84 0.34
N GLY A 192 6.13 26.97 0.72
CA GLY A 192 6.94 26.14 -0.17
C GLY A 192 7.94 26.90 -1.03
N VAL A 193 8.03 28.23 -0.92
CA VAL A 193 8.76 29.08 -1.87
C VAL A 193 9.69 30.07 -1.16
N THR A 194 9.22 30.72 -0.09
CA THR A 194 9.97 31.78 0.59
C THR A 194 10.69 31.25 1.83
N GLN A 195 11.56 32.09 2.40
CA GLN A 195 12.19 31.81 3.69
C GLN A 195 11.30 32.16 4.90
N GLY A 196 10.00 32.38 4.70
CA GLY A 196 9.06 32.74 5.77
C GLY A 196 9.02 31.73 6.92
N TYR A 197 9.37 30.47 6.66
CA TYR A 197 9.48 29.44 7.70
C TYR A 197 10.53 29.75 8.77
N LEU A 198 11.58 30.54 8.44
CA LEU A 198 12.58 31.00 9.41
C LEU A 198 12.00 32.01 10.41
N GLU A 199 10.91 32.68 10.03
CA GLU A 199 10.18 33.63 10.86
C GLU A 199 8.97 32.98 11.56
N GLY A 200 8.83 31.65 11.48
CA GLY A 200 7.69 30.92 12.05
C GLY A 200 6.40 31.02 11.24
N ARG A 201 6.46 31.42 9.97
CA ARG A 201 5.30 31.42 9.05
C ARG A 201 5.09 30.03 8.49
N SER A 202 4.55 29.15 9.32
CA SER A 202 4.22 27.77 8.98
C SER A 202 2.95 27.34 9.71
N VAL A 203 2.41 26.19 9.33
CA VAL A 203 1.32 25.51 10.01
C VAL A 203 1.78 24.11 10.40
N GLU A 204 1.36 23.69 11.59
CA GLU A 204 1.46 22.30 12.02
C GLU A 204 0.08 21.72 12.31
N LEU A 205 -0.16 20.50 11.84
CA LEU A 205 -1.38 19.75 12.06
C LEU A 205 -1.02 18.39 12.67
N THR A 206 -1.41 18.19 13.93
CA THR A 206 -1.20 16.91 14.62
C THR A 206 -2.39 16.00 14.42
N VAL A 207 -2.12 14.73 14.07
CA VAL A 207 -3.12 13.67 14.01
C VAL A 207 -2.73 12.52 14.92
N GLU A 208 -3.68 12.05 15.71
CA GLU A 208 -3.51 10.94 16.65
C GLU A 208 -4.43 9.78 16.25
N HIS A 209 -3.92 8.56 16.36
CA HIS A 209 -4.64 7.32 16.16
C HIS A 209 -4.61 6.50 17.45
N ARG A 210 -5.76 5.96 17.84
CA ARG A 210 -5.88 4.98 18.92
C ARG A 210 -6.80 3.85 18.51
N CYS A 211 -6.47 2.64 18.94
CA CYS A 211 -7.23 1.45 18.63
C CYS A 211 -7.48 0.62 19.90
N SER A 212 -8.72 0.17 20.07
CA SER A 212 -9.12 -0.86 21.02
C SER A 212 -9.61 -2.11 20.28
N SER A 213 -10.12 -3.10 21.01
CA SER A 213 -10.72 -4.30 20.41
C SER A 213 -11.98 -4.03 19.61
N THR A 214 -12.77 -3.01 19.99
CA THR A 214 -14.07 -2.70 19.39
C THR A 214 -14.10 -1.38 18.62
N ARG A 215 -13.16 -0.47 18.88
CA ARG A 215 -13.18 0.89 18.33
C ARG A 215 -11.82 1.27 17.79
N ARG A 216 -11.82 1.97 16.66
CA ARG A 216 -10.65 2.69 16.14
C ARG A 216 -10.99 4.16 16.05
N GLN A 217 -10.10 5.03 16.49
CA GLN A 217 -10.35 6.47 16.54
C GLN A 217 -9.16 7.22 15.96
N VAL A 218 -9.46 8.23 15.14
CA VAL A 218 -8.50 9.22 14.65
C VAL A 218 -8.94 10.60 15.12
N ARG A 219 -8.02 11.37 15.68
CA ARG A 219 -8.24 12.74 16.12
C ARG A 219 -7.35 13.65 15.31
N VAL A 220 -7.95 14.55 14.54
CA VAL A 220 -7.26 15.65 13.88
C VAL A 220 -7.35 16.84 14.82
N LEU A 221 -6.22 17.20 15.45
CA LEU A 221 -6.17 18.29 16.42
C LEU A 221 -6.21 19.66 15.71
N PRO A 222 -6.65 20.73 16.40
CA PRO A 222 -6.58 22.08 15.84
C PRO A 222 -5.18 22.44 15.35
N ALA A 223 -5.07 22.86 14.09
CA ALA A 223 -3.85 23.33 13.48
C ALA A 223 -3.32 24.58 14.21
N THR A 224 -2.00 24.68 14.32
CA THR A 224 -1.27 25.81 14.94
C THR A 224 -0.40 26.54 13.93
N GLY A 225 -0.07 27.81 14.18
CA GLY A 225 0.69 28.64 13.22
C GLY A 225 -0.17 29.18 12.09
N ALA A 226 0.40 29.92 11.13
CA ALA A 226 -0.27 30.41 9.93
C ALA A 226 0.75 30.91 8.89
N TYR A 227 0.40 30.84 7.61
CA TYR A 227 1.12 31.51 6.52
C TYR A 227 0.14 31.98 5.45
N ARG A 228 0.59 32.86 4.54
CA ARG A 228 -0.25 33.43 3.50
C ARG A 228 -0.64 32.36 2.47
N GLY A 229 -1.93 32.25 2.18
CA GLY A 229 -2.46 31.27 1.23
C GLY A 229 -2.90 29.95 1.88
N TRP A 230 -2.61 29.75 3.18
CA TRP A 230 -3.02 28.53 3.88
C TRP A 230 -4.54 28.34 3.91
N GLN A 231 -4.99 27.19 3.43
CA GLN A 231 -6.41 26.84 3.39
C GLN A 231 -6.87 26.22 4.71
N ARG A 232 -7.56 27.02 5.54
CA ARG A 232 -8.14 26.56 6.82
C ARG A 232 -9.20 25.47 6.66
N LYS A 233 -10.05 25.59 5.64
CA LYS A 233 -11.15 24.65 5.35
C LYS A 233 -10.86 23.96 4.03
N ARG A 234 -10.80 22.63 4.04
CA ARG A 234 -10.45 21.82 2.86
C ARG A 234 -10.84 20.36 3.04
N ASP A 235 -10.77 19.60 1.97
CA ASP A 235 -11.22 18.22 1.97
C ASP A 235 -10.22 17.31 2.70
N LEU A 236 -10.75 16.40 3.51
CA LEU A 236 -9.97 15.48 4.31
C LEU A 236 -10.48 14.05 4.20
N ASP A 237 -9.55 13.13 3.99
CA ASP A 237 -9.81 11.69 3.98
C ASP A 237 -9.03 10.97 5.08
N VAL A 238 -9.64 9.92 5.63
CA VAL A 238 -8.95 8.98 6.52
C VAL A 238 -9.11 7.57 5.98
N ARG A 239 -7.99 6.87 5.77
CA ARG A 239 -7.93 5.53 5.22
C ARG A 239 -7.45 4.56 6.29
N PHE A 240 -8.16 3.47 6.51
CA PHE A 240 -7.78 2.42 7.45
C PHE A 240 -7.39 1.17 6.69
N GLU A 241 -6.10 0.87 6.66
CA GLU A 241 -5.55 -0.31 5.99
C GLU A 241 -5.89 -1.59 6.77
N LEU A 242 -6.21 -2.65 6.03
CA LEU A 242 -6.60 -3.98 6.53
C LEU A 242 -7.74 -3.95 7.56
N GLU A 243 -8.66 -3.00 7.42
CA GLU A 243 -9.79 -2.83 8.34
C GLU A 243 -11.05 -3.49 7.76
N ILE A 244 -11.73 -4.31 8.57
CA ILE A 244 -13.02 -4.91 8.21
C ILE A 244 -14.05 -3.79 8.04
N PRO A 245 -14.95 -3.84 7.06
CA PRO A 245 -16.01 -2.85 6.94
C PRO A 245 -16.72 -2.66 8.29
N PRO A 246 -16.78 -1.41 8.79
CA PRO A 246 -17.22 -1.15 10.14
C PRO A 246 -18.73 -1.29 10.29
N ARG A 247 -19.18 -1.46 11.53
CA ARG A 247 -20.61 -1.44 11.85
C ARG A 247 -21.19 -0.04 11.72
N SER A 248 -20.44 0.96 12.17
CA SER A 248 -20.79 2.35 12.02
C SER A 248 -19.54 3.23 12.06
N VAL A 249 -19.66 4.41 11.46
CA VAL A 249 -18.63 5.43 11.44
C VAL A 249 -19.25 6.75 11.89
N ARG A 250 -18.60 7.43 12.82
CA ARG A 250 -19.04 8.75 13.33
C ARG A 250 -17.94 9.79 13.17
N VAL A 251 -18.34 11.01 12.85
CA VAL A 251 -17.48 12.20 12.79
C VAL A 251 -18.05 13.19 13.81
N GLY A 252 -17.35 13.36 14.94
CA GLY A 252 -17.95 13.94 16.14
C GLY A 252 -19.17 13.11 16.57
N ASP A 253 -20.32 13.76 16.69
CA ASP A 253 -21.59 13.12 17.07
C ASP A 253 -22.40 12.60 15.87
N VAL A 254 -22.02 12.99 14.65
CA VAL A 254 -22.74 12.69 13.41
C VAL A 254 -22.31 11.33 12.88
N GLU A 255 -23.27 10.44 12.64
CA GLU A 255 -23.04 9.19 11.95
C GLU A 255 -23.01 9.41 10.44
N ILE A 256 -22.00 8.84 9.78
CA ILE A 256 -21.87 8.88 8.32
C ILE A 256 -22.09 7.47 7.75
N PHE A 257 -22.79 7.42 6.63
CA PHE A 257 -23.23 6.15 6.03
C PHE A 257 -22.30 5.70 4.91
N ARG A 258 -22.43 4.42 4.57
CA ARG A 258 -21.72 3.83 3.44
C ARG A 258 -22.28 4.40 2.13
N ASP A 259 -21.41 4.94 1.29
CA ASP A 259 -21.76 5.43 -0.04
C ASP A 259 -20.55 5.31 -0.98
N VAL A 260 -20.77 5.49 -2.29
CA VAL A 260 -19.74 5.46 -3.32
C VAL A 260 -19.66 6.80 -4.07
N GLU A 261 -20.72 7.61 -4.09
CA GLU A 261 -20.80 8.85 -4.89
C GLU A 261 -21.57 9.98 -4.18
N SER A 262 -21.25 10.28 -2.91
CA SER A 262 -21.94 11.32 -2.14
C SER A 262 -21.14 12.64 -2.04
N GLY A 263 -21.82 13.76 -2.30
CA GLY A 263 -21.32 15.13 -2.02
C GLY A 263 -21.37 15.55 -0.53
N ARG A 264 -21.72 14.63 0.37
CA ARG A 264 -21.63 14.77 1.84
C ARG A 264 -20.64 13.74 2.39
N GLY A 265 -20.19 13.94 3.63
CA GLY A 265 -19.30 13.00 4.31
C GLY A 265 -19.86 11.58 4.33
N HIS A 266 -19.08 10.61 3.87
CA HIS A 266 -19.47 9.20 3.71
C HIS A 266 -18.26 8.29 3.88
N TRP A 267 -18.48 6.98 3.96
CA TRP A 267 -17.40 6.00 3.93
C TRP A 267 -17.61 4.95 2.85
N SER A 268 -16.53 4.40 2.33
CA SER A 268 -16.50 3.35 1.31
C SER A 268 -15.49 2.26 1.70
N PHE A 269 -15.55 1.12 1.03
CA PHE A 269 -14.59 0.03 1.21
C PHE A 269 -13.96 -0.34 -0.12
N ASP A 270 -12.63 -0.19 -0.19
CA ASP A 270 -11.82 -0.66 -1.30
C ASP A 270 -11.46 -2.13 -1.06
N ALA A 271 -12.18 -3.02 -1.73
CA ALA A 271 -11.98 -4.46 -1.61
C ALA A 271 -10.65 -4.95 -2.23
N GLU A 272 -10.06 -4.21 -3.18
CA GLU A 272 -8.79 -4.61 -3.80
C GLU A 272 -7.62 -4.38 -2.83
N ASN A 273 -7.67 -3.29 -2.06
CA ASN A 273 -6.64 -2.94 -1.07
C ASN A 273 -7.03 -3.31 0.37
N ALA A 274 -8.24 -3.80 0.60
CA ALA A 274 -8.80 -4.09 1.92
C ALA A 274 -8.76 -2.86 2.85
N THR A 275 -9.15 -1.70 2.30
CA THR A 275 -9.04 -0.40 2.97
C THR A 275 -10.43 0.21 3.17
N VAL A 276 -10.75 0.61 4.40
CA VAL A 276 -11.92 1.46 4.68
C VAL A 276 -11.52 2.90 4.44
N VAL A 277 -12.23 3.62 3.58
CA VAL A 277 -11.97 5.02 3.26
C VAL A 277 -13.10 5.87 3.79
N ILE A 278 -12.78 6.89 4.59
CA ILE A 278 -13.73 7.84 5.13
C ILE A 278 -13.46 9.19 4.46
N HIS A 279 -14.45 9.67 3.72
CA HIS A 279 -14.45 10.98 3.07
C HIS A 279 -15.18 11.95 3.99
N LEU A 280 -14.48 12.93 4.56
CA LEU A 280 -15.10 13.91 5.46
C LEU A 280 -15.70 15.11 4.71
N GLY A 281 -15.28 15.33 3.47
CA GLY A 281 -15.51 16.59 2.76
C GLY A 281 -14.76 17.73 3.44
N SER A 282 -15.27 18.95 3.30
CA SER A 282 -14.58 20.15 3.78
C SER A 282 -14.60 20.26 5.32
N VAL A 283 -13.43 20.08 5.94
CA VAL A 283 -13.21 20.15 7.39
C VAL A 283 -12.51 21.45 7.76
N ASP A 284 -12.93 22.07 8.87
CA ASP A 284 -12.21 23.20 9.47
C ASP A 284 -11.04 22.69 10.33
N LEU A 285 -9.82 22.86 9.84
CA LEU A 285 -8.61 22.38 10.51
C LEU A 285 -8.26 23.17 11.78
N ARG A 286 -8.98 24.25 12.14
CA ARG A 286 -8.84 24.91 13.45
C ARG A 286 -9.77 24.35 14.52
N SER A 287 -10.63 23.42 14.15
CA SER A 287 -11.51 22.70 15.05
C SER A 287 -11.05 21.27 15.18
N GLU A 288 -11.13 20.72 16.40
CA GLU A 288 -10.84 19.29 16.57
C GLU A 288 -11.87 18.47 15.79
N THR A 289 -11.39 17.51 15.00
CA THR A 289 -12.23 16.54 14.30
C THR A 289 -11.92 15.14 14.80
N VAL A 290 -12.94 14.46 15.34
CA VAL A 290 -12.81 13.12 15.89
C VAL A 290 -13.56 12.14 15.00
N ILE A 291 -12.84 11.21 14.37
CA ILE A 291 -13.39 10.13 13.57
C ILE A 291 -13.39 8.87 14.42
N THR A 292 -14.56 8.27 14.61
CA THR A 292 -14.73 7.04 15.39
C THR A 292 -15.32 5.94 14.52
N VAL A 293 -14.59 4.83 14.42
CA VAL A 293 -14.97 3.63 13.69
C VAL A 293 -15.31 2.53 14.69
N GLU A 294 -16.58 2.10 14.71
CA GLU A 294 -17.03 0.97 15.51
C GLU A 294 -16.90 -0.32 14.70
N ARG A 295 -16.06 -1.24 15.18
CA ARG A 295 -15.75 -2.49 14.48
C ARG A 295 -16.94 -3.44 14.54
N ALA A 296 -17.14 -4.18 13.45
CA ALA A 296 -17.95 -5.38 13.49
C ALA A 296 -17.35 -6.38 14.51
N ARG A 297 -18.20 -7.14 15.21
CA ARG A 297 -17.75 -8.15 16.17
C ARG A 297 -16.85 -9.13 15.43
N ARG A 298 -15.60 -9.31 15.87
CA ARG A 298 -14.64 -10.21 15.22
C ARG A 298 -15.28 -11.60 15.06
N PRO A 299 -15.29 -12.19 13.86
CA PRO A 299 -15.65 -13.58 13.69
C PRO A 299 -14.73 -14.44 14.58
N ARG A 300 -15.30 -15.45 15.25
CA ARG A 300 -14.52 -16.42 16.03
C ARG A 300 -13.63 -17.17 15.03
N ALA A 301 -12.31 -17.02 15.12
CA ALA A 301 -11.38 -17.78 14.30
C ALA A 301 -11.58 -19.28 14.58
N THR A 302 -12.09 -20.03 13.59
CA THR A 302 -12.19 -21.48 13.64
C THR A 302 -10.96 -22.08 12.98
N GLY A 303 -10.02 -22.57 13.80
CA GLY A 303 -9.02 -23.57 13.39
C GLY A 303 -7.70 -23.04 12.82
N ALA A 304 -6.62 -23.60 13.36
CA ALA A 304 -5.23 -23.66 12.87
C ALA A 304 -4.48 -22.34 12.58
N SER A 305 -3.70 -21.93 13.58
CA SER A 305 -2.38 -21.29 13.43
C SER A 305 -2.28 -20.10 12.46
N THR A 306 -2.74 -18.93 12.88
CA THR A 306 -2.06 -17.68 12.48
C THR A 306 -1.92 -16.78 13.69
N SER A 307 -0.68 -16.40 13.99
CA SER A 307 -0.32 -15.33 14.92
C SER A 307 -0.80 -13.93 14.45
N ASN A 308 -1.60 -13.85 13.37
CA ASN A 308 -1.94 -12.60 12.71
C ASN A 308 -3.38 -12.21 13.01
N ASN A 309 -3.52 -11.13 13.79
CA ASN A 309 -4.77 -10.58 14.32
C ASN A 309 -5.65 -9.88 13.27
N HIS A 310 -5.40 -10.10 11.97
CA HIS A 310 -5.92 -9.34 10.83
C HIS A 310 -6.56 -10.27 9.79
N VAL A 311 -7.88 -10.12 9.58
CA VAL A 311 -8.65 -10.95 8.63
C VAL A 311 -8.14 -10.81 7.19
N PHE A 312 -7.66 -9.63 6.81
CA PHE A 312 -7.20 -9.33 5.45
C PHE A 312 -5.70 -9.46 5.24
N ASP A 313 -4.99 -10.11 6.17
CA ASP A 313 -3.53 -10.26 6.11
C ASP A 313 -3.05 -10.91 4.80
N GLY A 314 -2.29 -10.19 3.98
CA GLY A 314 -1.80 -10.62 2.68
C GLY A 314 -2.84 -10.67 1.57
N LEU A 315 -4.10 -10.33 1.85
CA LEU A 315 -5.17 -10.35 0.84
C LEU A 315 -4.85 -9.40 -0.33
N PRO A 316 -4.45 -8.12 -0.13
CA PRO A 316 -4.18 -7.21 -1.26
C PRO A 316 -3.14 -7.74 -2.25
N GLY A 317 -2.03 -8.29 -1.72
CA GLY A 317 -0.99 -8.92 -2.54
C GLY A 317 -1.49 -10.15 -3.30
N MET A 318 -2.28 -11.00 -2.64
CA MET A 318 -2.89 -12.16 -3.29
C MET A 318 -3.86 -11.73 -4.41
N LEU A 319 -4.70 -10.73 -4.19
CA LEU A 319 -5.67 -10.25 -5.18
C LEU A 319 -5.01 -9.66 -6.42
N ARG A 320 -3.95 -8.86 -6.26
CA ARG A 320 -3.21 -8.34 -7.42
C ARG A 320 -2.60 -9.45 -8.26
N ARG A 321 -2.13 -10.54 -7.63
CA ARG A 321 -1.63 -11.71 -8.36
C ARG A 321 -2.74 -12.47 -9.07
N LEU A 322 -3.86 -12.71 -8.40
CA LEU A 322 -5.03 -13.34 -9.02
C LEU A 322 -5.58 -12.50 -10.18
N LYS A 323 -5.57 -11.16 -10.07
CA LYS A 323 -6.07 -10.25 -11.12
C LYS A 323 -5.18 -10.29 -12.34
N ARG A 324 -3.87 -10.42 -12.13
CA ARG A 324 -2.90 -10.67 -13.20
C ARG A 324 -3.14 -12.01 -13.88
N ILE A 325 -3.38 -13.07 -13.12
CA ILE A 325 -3.74 -14.40 -13.66
C ILE A 325 -5.01 -14.28 -14.51
N ASP A 326 -6.10 -13.75 -13.95
CA ASP A 326 -7.36 -13.56 -14.68
C ASP A 326 -7.15 -12.79 -15.98
N THR A 327 -6.47 -11.64 -15.93
CA THR A 327 -6.25 -10.81 -17.12
C THR A 327 -5.45 -11.55 -18.20
N ALA A 328 -4.45 -12.34 -17.81
CA ALA A 328 -3.58 -13.06 -18.75
C ALA A 328 -4.24 -14.32 -19.32
N THR A 329 -5.18 -14.94 -18.60
CA THR A 329 -5.72 -16.27 -18.95
C THR A 329 -7.20 -16.26 -19.30
N ARG A 330 -7.90 -15.11 -19.19
CA ARG A 330 -9.35 -14.99 -19.40
C ARG A 330 -9.83 -15.63 -20.70
N THR A 331 -9.12 -15.40 -21.80
CA THR A 331 -9.48 -15.94 -23.12
C THR A 331 -8.97 -17.37 -23.35
N LEU A 332 -8.04 -17.85 -22.53
CA LEU A 332 -7.43 -19.18 -22.64
C LEU A 332 -8.22 -20.25 -21.86
N LEU A 333 -8.85 -19.88 -20.75
CA LEU A 333 -9.52 -20.84 -19.86
C LEU A 333 -11.00 -21.10 -20.21
N GLY A 334 -11.62 -20.25 -21.04
CA GLY A 334 -13.04 -20.40 -21.40
C GLY A 334 -13.95 -20.43 -20.15
N GLU A 335 -14.74 -21.50 -20.01
CA GLU A 335 -15.67 -21.64 -18.87
C GLU A 335 -14.96 -21.81 -17.51
N ASP A 336 -13.75 -22.37 -17.48
CA ASP A 336 -12.98 -22.55 -16.25
C ASP A 336 -12.58 -21.19 -15.63
N ASN A 337 -12.58 -20.09 -16.40
CA ASN A 337 -12.34 -18.75 -15.88
C ASN A 337 -13.42 -18.29 -14.88
N ARG A 338 -14.62 -18.89 -14.91
CA ARG A 338 -15.70 -18.59 -13.97
C ARG A 338 -15.27 -18.79 -12.52
N ARG A 339 -14.34 -19.73 -12.25
CA ARG A 339 -13.82 -20.00 -10.91
C ARG A 339 -13.02 -18.81 -10.37
N ILE A 340 -12.13 -18.27 -11.20
CA ILE A 340 -11.34 -17.07 -10.86
C ILE A 340 -12.26 -15.85 -10.69
N THR A 341 -13.24 -15.70 -11.58
CA THR A 341 -14.23 -14.60 -11.48
C THR A 341 -15.08 -14.69 -10.21
N ALA A 342 -15.45 -15.91 -9.78
CA ALA A 342 -16.24 -16.11 -8.56
C ALA A 342 -15.51 -15.64 -7.30
N VAL A 343 -14.20 -15.83 -7.23
CA VAL A 343 -13.34 -15.34 -6.14
C VAL A 343 -13.46 -13.81 -6.00
N PHE A 344 -13.32 -13.08 -7.11
CA PHE A 344 -13.46 -11.61 -7.09
C PHE A 344 -14.85 -11.14 -6.68
N ARG A 345 -15.91 -11.82 -7.15
CA ARG A 345 -17.28 -11.48 -6.77
C ARG A 345 -17.55 -11.70 -5.29
N ALA A 346 -17.03 -12.79 -4.71
CA ALA A 346 -17.19 -13.07 -3.29
C ALA A 346 -16.57 -11.96 -2.42
N LEU A 347 -15.40 -11.44 -2.80
CA LEU A 347 -14.73 -10.35 -2.11
C LEU A 347 -15.46 -9.02 -2.23
N GLN A 348 -16.05 -8.73 -3.40
CA GLN A 348 -16.85 -7.52 -3.61
C GLN A 348 -18.11 -7.48 -2.73
N ALA A 349 -18.59 -8.64 -2.26
CA ALA A 349 -19.74 -8.73 -1.35
C ALA A 349 -19.38 -8.53 0.14
N ILE A 350 -18.08 -8.45 0.49
CA ILE A 350 -17.63 -8.26 1.88
C ILE A 350 -18.26 -7.03 2.57
N PRO A 351 -18.42 -5.86 1.92
CA PRO A 351 -19.09 -4.72 2.52
C PRO A 351 -20.54 -4.99 2.96
N ASP A 352 -21.25 -5.87 2.25
CA ASP A 352 -22.65 -6.22 2.55
C ASP A 352 -22.76 -7.29 3.65
N HIS A 353 -21.71 -8.11 3.81
CA HIS A 353 -21.65 -9.20 4.78
C HIS A 353 -20.30 -9.19 5.54
N PRO A 354 -19.99 -8.14 6.33
CA PRO A 354 -18.71 -8.02 7.01
C PRO A 354 -18.45 -9.11 8.06
N ASP A 355 -19.51 -9.72 8.60
CA ASP A 355 -19.45 -10.89 9.48
C ASP A 355 -18.86 -12.13 8.79
N LYS A 356 -19.02 -12.24 7.48
CA LYS A 356 -18.49 -13.34 6.65
C LYS A 356 -17.14 -13.03 6.01
N ALA A 357 -16.51 -11.91 6.37
CA ALA A 357 -15.23 -11.51 5.77
C ALA A 357 -14.14 -12.59 5.98
N ALA A 358 -14.05 -13.17 7.18
CA ALA A 358 -13.07 -14.22 7.47
C ALA A 358 -13.29 -15.49 6.64
N GLU A 359 -14.54 -15.96 6.54
CA GLU A 359 -14.91 -17.12 5.73
C GLU A 359 -14.62 -16.88 4.24
N THR A 360 -14.92 -15.67 3.77
CA THR A 360 -14.70 -15.28 2.37
C THR A 360 -13.21 -15.26 2.03
N VAL A 361 -12.37 -14.69 2.89
CA VAL A 361 -10.90 -14.69 2.71
C VAL A 361 -10.35 -16.11 2.75
N GLN A 362 -10.83 -16.95 3.66
CA GLN A 362 -10.41 -18.34 3.74
C GLN A 362 -10.76 -19.11 2.45
N LEU A 363 -11.98 -18.94 1.93
CA LEU A 363 -12.39 -19.53 0.66
C LEU A 363 -11.53 -19.06 -0.52
N VAL A 364 -11.10 -17.80 -0.53
CA VAL A 364 -10.16 -17.28 -1.54
C VAL A 364 -8.82 -18.00 -1.45
N ARG A 365 -8.25 -18.17 -0.25
CA ARG A 365 -6.98 -18.90 -0.06
C ARG A 365 -7.08 -20.35 -0.52
N GLU A 366 -8.18 -21.02 -0.16
CA GLU A 366 -8.46 -22.41 -0.55
C GLU A 366 -8.69 -22.57 -2.05
N SER A 367 -9.10 -21.51 -2.74
CA SER A 367 -9.28 -21.52 -4.20
C SER A 367 -7.96 -21.40 -4.98
N VAL A 368 -6.87 -20.87 -4.37
CA VAL A 368 -5.59 -20.66 -5.07
C VAL A 368 -4.96 -21.97 -5.60
N PRO A 369 -4.91 -23.08 -4.83
CA PRO A 369 -4.46 -24.37 -5.33
C PRO A 369 -5.28 -24.87 -6.53
N GLU A 370 -6.62 -24.80 -6.46
CA GLU A 370 -7.51 -25.21 -7.55
C GLU A 370 -7.20 -24.43 -8.85
N ILE A 371 -6.99 -23.11 -8.73
CA ILE A 371 -6.62 -22.25 -9.86
C ILE A 371 -5.28 -22.69 -10.47
N ALA A 372 -4.28 -23.02 -9.64
CA ALA A 372 -3.00 -23.51 -10.14
C ALA A 372 -3.13 -24.83 -10.92
N GLU A 373 -3.98 -25.74 -10.48
CA GLU A 373 -4.25 -27.02 -11.16
C GLU A 373 -4.99 -26.82 -12.50
N ILE A 374 -5.98 -25.91 -12.53
CA ILE A 374 -6.69 -25.54 -13.77
C ILE A 374 -5.68 -25.01 -14.80
N LEU A 375 -4.80 -24.08 -14.39
CA LEU A 375 -3.77 -23.52 -15.26
C LEU A 375 -2.83 -24.61 -15.81
N ALA A 376 -2.39 -25.52 -14.95
CA ALA A 376 -1.51 -26.63 -15.34
C ALA A 376 -2.15 -27.54 -16.39
N ARG A 377 -3.43 -27.88 -16.20
CA ARG A 377 -4.20 -28.73 -17.12
C ARG A 377 -4.35 -28.06 -18.48
N HIS A 378 -4.73 -26.78 -18.51
CA HIS A 378 -4.84 -26.03 -19.76
C HIS A 378 -3.48 -25.86 -20.45
N ALA A 379 -2.40 -25.63 -19.69
CA ALA A 379 -1.06 -25.55 -20.26
C ALA A 379 -0.69 -26.84 -21.01
N GLN A 380 -0.97 -28.01 -20.41
CA GLN A 380 -0.73 -29.31 -21.05
C GLN A 380 -1.57 -29.50 -22.32
N ASN A 381 -2.84 -29.09 -22.31
CA ASN A 381 -3.70 -29.16 -23.49
C ASN A 381 -3.17 -28.29 -24.65
N TYR A 382 -2.78 -27.05 -24.35
CA TYR A 382 -2.19 -26.16 -25.35
C TYR A 382 -0.86 -26.68 -25.89
N ARG A 383 0.01 -27.28 -25.04
CA ARG A 383 1.26 -27.91 -25.52
C ARG A 383 0.98 -28.99 -26.56
N SER A 384 -0.03 -29.85 -26.31
CA SER A 384 -0.43 -30.89 -27.26
C SER A 384 -0.89 -30.29 -28.60
N LEU A 385 -1.69 -29.21 -28.57
CA LEU A 385 -2.15 -28.53 -29.79
C LEU A 385 -1.01 -27.81 -30.53
N GLU A 386 -0.15 -27.09 -29.81
CA GLU A 386 1.00 -26.36 -30.36
C GLU A 386 2.03 -27.31 -30.96
N SER A 387 2.16 -28.54 -30.43
CA SER A 387 3.03 -29.57 -31.00
C SER A 387 2.66 -29.99 -32.43
N LEU A 388 1.40 -29.75 -32.85
CA LEU A 388 0.94 -30.01 -34.22
C LEU A 388 1.50 -29.00 -35.24
N ASN A 389 2.03 -27.86 -34.79
CA ASN A 389 2.72 -26.88 -35.63
C ASN A 389 4.04 -26.42 -34.98
N PRO A 390 5.09 -27.24 -35.04
CA PRO A 390 6.35 -27.00 -34.32
C PRO A 390 7.15 -25.79 -34.82
N LEU A 391 6.77 -25.20 -35.95
CA LEU A 391 7.40 -23.98 -36.49
C LEU A 391 6.89 -22.71 -35.79
N ALA A 392 5.74 -22.77 -35.11
CA ALA A 392 5.19 -21.66 -34.35
C ALA A 392 5.67 -21.70 -32.88
N PRO A 393 6.02 -20.55 -32.27
CA PRO A 393 6.41 -20.53 -30.87
C PRO A 393 5.22 -20.87 -29.94
N PRO A 394 5.44 -21.67 -28.88
CA PRO A 394 4.38 -22.13 -27.97
C PRO A 394 3.92 -21.00 -27.04
N THR A 395 3.07 -20.12 -27.56
CA THR A 395 2.72 -18.85 -26.91
C THR A 395 1.74 -19.06 -25.76
N ASN A 396 0.71 -19.88 -25.95
CA ASN A 396 -0.36 -20.05 -24.96
C ASN A 396 0.09 -20.90 -23.78
N SER A 397 0.81 -22.00 -24.04
CA SER A 397 1.35 -22.84 -22.96
C SER A 397 2.38 -22.07 -22.12
N THR A 398 3.24 -21.24 -22.73
CA THR A 398 4.20 -20.39 -22.00
C THR A 398 3.50 -19.37 -21.08
N ILE A 399 2.42 -18.74 -21.54
CA ILE A 399 1.62 -17.82 -20.71
C ILE A 399 1.03 -18.57 -19.51
N LEU A 400 0.41 -19.73 -19.76
CA LEU A 400 -0.22 -20.54 -18.72
C LEU A 400 0.81 -21.07 -17.70
N ASP A 401 2.00 -21.46 -18.15
CA ASP A 401 3.10 -21.91 -17.27
C ASP A 401 3.59 -20.79 -16.35
N SER A 402 3.74 -19.57 -16.89
CA SER A 402 4.11 -18.41 -16.06
C SER A 402 3.01 -18.07 -15.04
N MET A 403 1.73 -18.15 -15.44
CA MET A 403 0.61 -17.88 -14.53
C MET A 403 0.43 -18.99 -13.49
N GLN A 404 0.70 -20.25 -13.85
CA GLN A 404 0.74 -21.37 -12.91
C GLN A 404 1.87 -21.16 -11.89
N ALA A 405 3.08 -20.81 -12.33
CA ALA A 405 4.19 -20.50 -11.43
C ALA A 405 3.85 -19.34 -10.48
N LEU A 406 3.15 -18.30 -10.98
CA LEU A 406 2.64 -17.21 -10.16
C LEU A 406 1.60 -17.70 -9.14
N ALA A 407 0.66 -18.57 -9.51
CA ALA A 407 -0.34 -19.14 -8.61
C ALA A 407 0.31 -19.99 -7.50
N VAL A 408 1.29 -20.83 -7.85
CA VAL A 408 2.06 -21.64 -6.89
C VAL A 408 2.84 -20.76 -5.92
N ALA A 409 3.51 -19.72 -6.41
CA ALA A 409 4.24 -18.78 -5.56
C ALA A 409 3.29 -17.91 -4.70
N THR A 410 2.08 -17.62 -5.19
CA THR A 410 1.01 -16.96 -4.42
C THR A 410 0.60 -17.83 -3.24
N ARG A 411 0.35 -19.12 -3.47
CA ARG A 411 0.07 -20.08 -2.40
C ARG A 411 1.20 -20.08 -1.37
N GLN A 412 2.45 -20.30 -1.77
CA GLN A 412 3.58 -20.37 -0.84
C GLN A 412 3.77 -19.13 0.04
N GLN A 413 3.35 -17.96 -0.43
CA GLN A 413 3.56 -16.68 0.27
C GLN A 413 2.38 -16.25 1.15
N PHE A 414 1.16 -16.71 0.84
CA PHE A 414 -0.06 -16.23 1.48
C PHE A 414 -0.97 -17.33 2.04
N CYS A 415 -0.80 -18.60 1.67
CA CYS A 415 -1.67 -19.70 2.07
C CYS A 415 -0.83 -20.73 2.83
#